data_AF-A0A672KGZ9-F1
#
_entry.id   AF-A0A672KGZ9-F1
#
_cell.length_a   1.000
_cell.length_b   1.000
_cell.length_c   1.000
_cell.angle_alpha   90.00
_cell.angle_beta   90.00
_cell.angle_gamma   90.00
#
_symmetry.space_group_name_H-M   'P 1'
#
loop_
_entity.id
_entity.type
_entity.pdbx_description
1 polymer ?
#
loop_
_entity_poly.entity_id
_entity_poly.type
_entity_poly.pdbx_seq_one_letter_code
_entity_poly.pdbx_strand_id
1 'polypeptide(L)'
;MQGVPGAQGRDGNPGMNGIPGTPGIPGRDGLKGEKGACVTERFEDPWKPNFKQCAWNSLNYGIDLGKIAECTFTKQRSDSALRVLFSGSLRLKCKTACCQRWYFTFNGAECTGPLPIESIIYLDQGSPELNSTINIHRTSTGTIYKL
;
A
#
# COMPACT_ATOMS: atom_id res chain seq x y z
N MET A 1 -19.01 32.38 -117.24
CA MET A 1 -19.47 31.09 -116.69
C MET A 1 -18.67 30.82 -115.44
N GLN A 2 -19.30 30.79 -114.27
CA GLN A 2 -18.62 30.57 -112.98
C GLN A 2 -18.85 29.12 -112.56
N GLY A 3 -17.76 28.38 -112.29
CA GLY A 3 -17.80 26.95 -112.00
C GLY A 3 -18.48 26.63 -110.67
N VAL A 4 -19.11 25.46 -110.60
CA VAL A 4 -19.76 24.94 -109.39
C VAL A 4 -18.75 24.88 -108.24
N PRO A 5 -19.08 25.38 -107.04
CA PRO A 5 -18.18 25.30 -105.88
C PRO A 5 -17.76 23.85 -105.59
N GLY A 6 -16.49 23.68 -105.22
CA GLY A 6 -15.94 22.36 -104.90
C GLY A 6 -16.65 21.71 -103.71
N ALA A 7 -16.70 20.37 -103.71
CA ALA A 7 -17.26 19.60 -102.60
C ALA A 7 -16.53 19.92 -101.29
N GLN A 8 -17.28 20.05 -100.20
CA GLN A 8 -16.74 20.32 -98.87
C GLN A 8 -15.75 19.21 -98.47
N GLY A 9 -14.62 19.60 -97.89
CA GLY A 9 -13.61 18.66 -97.39
C GLY A 9 -14.17 17.73 -96.31
N ARG A 10 -13.57 16.53 -96.18
CA ARG A 10 -13.93 15.60 -95.11
C ARG A 10 -13.55 16.18 -93.76
N ASP A 11 -14.37 15.89 -92.74
CA ASP A 11 -14.07 16.28 -91.36
C ASP A 11 -12.73 15.70 -90.90
N GLY A 12 -12.00 16.47 -90.09
CA GLY A 12 -10.75 16.02 -89.50
C GLY A 12 -10.97 14.90 -88.48
N ASN A 13 -9.95 14.05 -88.31
CA ASN A 13 -9.97 13.02 -87.27
C ASN A 13 -10.04 13.66 -85.87
N PRO A 14 -10.70 13.01 -84.89
CA PRO A 14 -10.68 13.45 -83.50
C PRO A 14 -9.24 13.59 -82.98
N GLY A 15 -9.02 14.59 -82.12
CA GLY A 15 -7.72 14.78 -81.46
C GLY A 15 -7.36 13.59 -80.57
N MET A 16 -6.06 13.36 -80.36
CA MET A 16 -5.58 12.33 -79.43
C MET A 16 -6.01 12.66 -77.99
N ASN A 17 -6.25 11.61 -77.20
CA ASN A 17 -6.50 11.76 -75.77
C ASN A 17 -5.31 12.45 -75.07
N GLY A 18 -5.62 13.32 -74.11
CA GLY A 18 -4.59 13.96 -73.28
C GLY A 18 -3.82 12.95 -72.44
N ILE A 19 -2.57 13.30 -72.11
CA ILE A 19 -1.74 12.50 -71.20
C ILE A 19 -2.37 12.43 -69.80
N PRO A 20 -2.32 11.28 -69.10
CA PRO A 20 -2.77 11.17 -67.72
C PRO A 20 -2.03 12.16 -66.81
N GLY A 21 -2.75 12.70 -65.82
CA GLY A 21 -2.15 13.60 -64.83
C GLY A 21 -1.09 12.87 -63.99
N THR A 22 -0.10 13.62 -63.48
CA THR A 22 0.91 13.07 -62.60
C THR A 22 0.31 12.68 -61.24
N PRO A 23 0.84 11.63 -60.56
CA PRO A 23 0.40 11.28 -59.22
C PRO A 23 0.48 12.46 -58.25
N GLY A 24 -0.45 12.50 -57.29
CA GLY A 24 -0.45 13.51 -56.23
C GLY A 24 0.78 13.39 -55.32
N ILE A 25 1.17 14.52 -54.73
CA ILE A 25 2.27 14.59 -53.77
C ILE A 25 1.86 13.83 -52.48
N PRO A 26 2.77 13.03 -51.87
CA PRO A 26 2.49 12.40 -50.58
C PRO A 26 2.07 13.41 -49.50
N GLY A 27 1.19 12.98 -48.59
CA GLY A 27 0.75 13.78 -47.45
C GLY A 27 1.92 14.12 -46.52
N ARG A 28 1.79 15.23 -45.78
CA ARG A 28 2.78 15.60 -44.76
C ARG A 28 2.69 14.65 -43.56
N ASP A 29 3.84 14.39 -42.93
CA ASP A 29 3.90 13.67 -41.66
C ASP A 29 3.07 14.38 -40.59
N GLY A 30 2.46 13.57 -39.70
CA GLY A 30 1.72 14.09 -38.57
C GLY A 30 2.60 14.82 -37.57
N LEU A 31 1.98 15.68 -36.74
CA LEU A 31 2.69 16.35 -35.66
C LEU A 31 3.21 15.32 -34.65
N LYS A 32 4.44 15.52 -34.19
CA LYS A 32 5.02 14.71 -33.11
C LYS A 32 4.19 14.89 -31.84
N GLY A 33 3.82 13.78 -31.20
CA GLY A 33 3.08 13.80 -29.93
C GLY A 33 3.84 14.55 -28.83
N GLU A 34 3.09 15.15 -27.91
CA GLU A 34 3.67 15.86 -26.76
C GLU A 34 4.45 14.90 -25.86
N LYS A 35 5.55 15.40 -25.29
CA LYS A 35 6.32 14.64 -24.30
C LYS A 35 5.48 14.54 -23.03
N GLY A 36 5.23 13.32 -22.56
CA GLY A 36 4.54 13.10 -21.28
C GLY A 36 5.23 13.86 -20.14
N ALA A 37 4.44 14.50 -19.29
CA ALA A 37 4.95 15.21 -18.13
C ALA A 37 5.55 14.20 -17.14
N CYS A 38 6.78 14.42 -16.68
CA CYS A 38 7.29 13.74 -15.50
C CYS A 38 6.52 14.28 -14.29
N VAL A 39 5.73 13.43 -13.65
CA VAL A 39 5.13 13.74 -12.36
C VAL A 39 6.28 13.79 -11.35
N THR A 40 6.73 14.98 -10.98
CA THR A 40 7.48 15.14 -9.74
C THR A 40 6.47 14.99 -8.62
N GLU A 41 6.36 13.77 -8.09
CA GLU A 41 5.75 13.53 -6.79
C GLU A 41 6.25 14.62 -5.85
N ARG A 42 5.32 15.38 -5.25
CA ARG A 42 5.68 16.35 -4.23
C ARG A 42 6.41 15.58 -3.15
N PHE A 43 7.71 15.82 -3.00
CA PHE A 43 8.38 15.56 -1.73
C PHE A 43 7.79 16.58 -0.74
N GLU A 44 6.58 16.31 -0.24
CA GLU A 44 6.23 16.73 1.11
C GLU A 44 7.37 16.24 2.00
N ASP A 45 7.90 17.14 2.82
CA ASP A 45 8.99 17.00 3.79
C ASP A 45 9.65 15.61 3.92
N PRO A 46 11.00 15.50 3.85
CA PRO A 46 11.69 14.21 3.92
C PRO A 46 11.12 13.36 5.06
N TRP A 47 10.52 12.22 4.71
CA TRP A 47 9.78 11.36 5.62
C TRP A 47 10.59 11.15 6.90
N LYS A 48 10.20 11.85 7.97
CA LYS A 48 10.85 11.71 9.26
C LYS A 48 10.12 10.59 9.99
N PRO A 49 10.77 9.45 10.28
CA PRO A 49 10.14 8.37 11.01
C PRO A 49 9.68 8.88 12.38
N ASN A 50 8.38 8.82 12.64
CA ASN A 50 7.82 9.09 13.95
C ASN A 50 7.83 7.79 14.78
N PHE A 51 8.92 7.53 15.49
CA PHE A 51 9.07 6.36 16.35
C PHE A 51 9.29 6.77 17.80
N LYS A 52 8.82 5.94 18.73
CA LYS A 52 9.07 6.09 20.17
C LYS A 52 9.42 4.73 20.75
N GLN A 53 10.44 4.70 21.60
CA GLN A 53 10.78 3.53 22.41
C GLN A 53 10.57 3.86 23.89
N CYS A 54 9.76 3.06 24.57
CA CYS A 54 9.61 3.10 26.01
C CYS A 54 10.29 1.87 26.60
N ALA A 55 10.95 2.05 27.74
CA ALA A 55 11.60 0.99 28.49
C ALA A 55 11.26 1.15 29.97
N TRP A 56 11.10 0.03 30.65
CA TRP A 56 10.78 -0.02 32.06
C TRP A 56 11.78 -0.94 32.75
N ASN A 57 12.29 -0.51 33.90
CA ASN A 57 13.11 -1.36 34.74
C ASN A 57 12.20 -2.28 35.56
N SER A 58 12.45 -3.58 35.51
CA SER A 58 11.86 -4.56 36.44
C SER A 58 10.33 -4.44 36.60
N LEU A 59 9.57 -4.90 35.59
CA LEU A 59 8.09 -5.01 35.63
C LEU A 59 7.58 -6.12 36.57
N ASN A 60 8.10 -6.21 37.80
CA ASN A 60 7.74 -7.23 38.79
C ASN A 60 6.97 -6.62 39.97
N TYR A 61 5.83 -6.00 39.67
CA TYR A 61 5.01 -5.31 40.66
C TYR A 61 3.96 -6.21 41.34
N GLY A 62 3.96 -7.52 41.06
CA GLY A 62 2.94 -8.44 41.56
C GLY A 62 1.53 -8.16 41.04
N ILE A 63 1.43 -7.54 39.86
CA ILE A 63 0.16 -7.25 39.20
C ILE A 63 -0.26 -8.47 38.40
N ASP A 64 -1.31 -9.15 38.86
CA ASP A 64 -1.88 -10.32 38.17
C ASP A 64 -2.98 -9.93 37.18
N LEU A 65 -3.63 -8.78 37.37
CA LEU A 65 -4.70 -8.26 36.52
C LEU A 65 -4.58 -6.73 36.35
N GLY A 66 -4.79 -6.24 35.13
CA GLY A 66 -4.86 -4.82 34.82
C GLY A 66 -3.67 -4.27 34.03
N LYS A 67 -3.51 -2.94 34.04
CA LYS A 67 -2.50 -2.22 33.27
C LYS A 67 -1.10 -2.42 33.88
N ILE A 68 -0.19 -3.02 33.12
CA ILE A 68 1.20 -3.28 33.55
C ILE A 68 2.11 -2.08 33.26
N ALA A 69 1.94 -1.47 32.09
CA ALA A 69 2.77 -0.37 31.62
C ALA A 69 2.01 0.50 30.61
N GLU A 70 2.47 1.73 30.41
CA GLU A 70 1.88 2.69 29.49
C GLU A 70 2.97 3.49 28.77
N CYS A 71 2.77 3.71 27.47
CA CYS A 71 3.67 4.49 26.62
C CYS A 71 2.86 5.42 25.72
N THR A 72 2.85 6.72 26.02
CA THR A 72 2.10 7.70 25.22
C THR A 72 2.80 7.99 23.90
N PHE A 73 2.10 7.84 22.78
CA PHE A 73 2.61 8.14 21.45
C PHE A 73 1.63 9.05 20.70
N THR A 74 2.12 10.12 20.08
CA THR A 74 1.30 11.05 19.30
C THR A 74 1.41 10.72 17.82
N LYS A 75 0.28 10.28 17.24
CA LYS A 75 0.17 10.05 15.80
C LYS A 75 0.13 11.39 15.06
N GLN A 76 1.07 11.61 14.14
CA GLN A 76 1.19 12.88 13.40
C GLN A 76 0.32 12.93 12.15
N ARG A 77 -0.01 11.78 11.55
CA ARG A 77 -0.77 11.69 10.30
C ARG A 77 -1.92 10.70 10.43
N SER A 78 -3.12 11.11 10.05
CA SER A 78 -4.32 10.25 10.08
C SER A 78 -4.27 9.10 9.08
N ASP A 79 -3.53 9.25 7.98
CA ASP A 79 -3.36 8.27 6.89
C ASP A 79 -2.20 7.28 7.10
N SER A 80 -1.63 7.23 8.31
CA SER A 80 -0.53 6.32 8.64
C SER A 80 -1.00 5.10 9.42
N ALA A 81 -0.12 4.09 9.59
CA ALA A 81 -0.32 2.99 10.54
C ALA A 81 0.69 3.08 11.69
N LEU A 82 0.33 2.57 12.87
CA LEU A 82 1.26 2.40 13.99
C LEU A 82 1.76 0.95 14.01
N ARG A 83 3.07 0.75 13.88
CA ARG A 83 3.71 -0.55 14.10
C ARG A 83 4.18 -0.62 15.55
N VAL A 84 3.68 -1.60 16.30
CA VAL A 84 4.00 -1.80 17.71
C VAL A 84 4.83 -3.07 17.86
N LEU A 85 5.91 -2.95 18.62
CA LEU A 85 6.76 -4.05 19.02
C LEU A 85 6.89 -4.00 20.54
N PHE A 86 6.57 -5.12 21.18
CA PHE A 86 6.88 -5.35 22.59
C PHE A 86 7.84 -6.52 22.70
N SER A 87 8.87 -6.35 23.52
CA SER A 87 9.77 -7.41 23.91
C SER A 87 9.88 -7.41 25.42
N GLY A 88 9.59 -8.54 26.05
CA GLY A 88 9.57 -8.64 27.50
C GLY A 88 9.28 -10.04 27.99
N SER A 89 9.34 -10.21 29.30
CA SER A 89 9.08 -11.49 29.96
C SER A 89 7.62 -11.59 30.39
N LEU A 90 6.97 -12.68 30.02
CA LEU A 90 5.65 -13.08 30.48
C LEU A 90 5.80 -14.26 31.43
N ARG A 91 5.18 -14.16 32.61
CA ARG A 91 5.27 -15.18 33.66
C ARG A 91 3.88 -15.69 33.98
N LEU A 92 3.74 -17.01 34.04
CA LEU A 92 2.54 -17.68 34.52
C LEU A 92 2.94 -18.72 35.55
N LYS A 93 2.29 -18.70 36.71
CA LYS A 93 2.48 -19.67 37.79
C LYS A 93 1.11 -20.13 38.29
N CYS A 94 0.87 -21.43 38.30
CA CYS A 94 -0.38 -21.98 38.81
C CYS A 94 -0.22 -23.38 39.41
N LYS A 95 -1.17 -23.74 40.29
CA LYS A 95 -1.27 -25.05 40.96
C LYS A 95 -2.24 -26.01 40.26
N THR A 96 -3.18 -25.46 39.52
CA THR A 96 -4.16 -26.16 38.68
C THR A 96 -4.01 -25.64 37.25
N ALA A 97 -4.66 -26.30 36.29
CA ALA A 97 -4.74 -25.79 34.93
C ALA A 97 -5.14 -24.30 34.91
N CYS A 98 -4.42 -23.49 34.15
CA CYS A 98 -4.61 -22.05 34.15
C CYS A 98 -4.32 -21.44 32.78
N CYS A 99 -4.99 -20.30 32.49
CA CYS A 99 -4.82 -19.54 31.25
C CYS A 99 -4.63 -18.07 31.60
N GLN A 100 -3.67 -17.41 30.95
CA GLN A 100 -3.50 -15.95 31.02
C GLN A 100 -3.36 -15.35 29.63
N ARG A 101 -3.92 -14.14 29.49
CA ARG A 101 -3.94 -13.34 28.26
C ARG A 101 -3.30 -12.00 28.53
N TRP A 102 -2.23 -11.69 27.79
CA TRP A 102 -1.64 -10.35 27.72
C TRP A 102 -2.00 -9.71 26.40
N TYR A 103 -2.42 -8.46 26.42
CA TYR A 103 -2.90 -7.77 25.23
C TYR A 103 -2.59 -6.27 25.30
N PHE A 104 -2.64 -5.62 24.14
CA PHE A 104 -2.44 -4.18 24.03
C PHE A 104 -3.78 -3.46 23.87
N THR A 105 -3.89 -2.33 24.56
CA THR A 105 -4.96 -1.36 24.35
C THR A 105 -4.38 -0.05 23.82
N PHE A 106 -5.14 0.63 22.98
CA PHE A 106 -4.83 1.96 22.47
C PHE A 106 -5.94 2.91 22.86
N ASN A 107 -5.59 4.01 23.52
CA ASN A 107 -6.58 4.94 24.08
C ASN A 107 -7.62 4.23 24.99
N GLY A 108 -7.20 3.17 25.70
CA GLY A 108 -8.08 2.36 26.56
C GLY A 108 -8.93 1.30 25.84
N ALA A 109 -8.87 1.21 24.51
CA ALA A 109 -9.63 0.22 23.73
C ALA A 109 -8.72 -0.87 23.14
N GLU A 110 -9.19 -2.12 23.14
CA GLU A 110 -8.54 -3.20 22.38
C GLU A 110 -8.70 -2.98 20.87
N CYS A 111 -7.70 -3.39 20.09
CA CYS A 111 -7.82 -3.34 18.62
C CYS A 111 -8.93 -4.26 18.14
N THR A 112 -9.92 -3.72 17.42
CA THR A 112 -10.99 -4.50 16.78
C THR A 112 -10.66 -4.89 15.33
N GLY A 113 -9.64 -4.28 14.71
CA GLY A 113 -9.21 -4.60 13.35
C GLY A 113 -7.73 -4.25 13.08
N PRO A 114 -6.97 -5.10 12.36
CA PRO A 114 -7.37 -6.37 11.74
C PRO A 114 -7.55 -7.53 12.74
N LEU A 115 -6.79 -7.56 13.84
CA LEU A 115 -6.91 -8.50 14.96
C LEU A 115 -6.35 -7.85 16.25
N PRO A 116 -6.71 -8.34 17.44
CA PRO A 116 -6.04 -7.98 18.69
C PRO A 116 -4.54 -8.30 18.64
N ILE A 117 -3.72 -7.47 19.31
CA ILE A 117 -2.31 -7.78 19.55
C ILE A 117 -2.24 -8.44 20.92
N GLU A 118 -2.01 -9.74 20.97
CA GLU A 118 -2.10 -10.52 22.20
C GLU A 118 -1.14 -11.72 22.26
N SER A 119 -0.96 -12.22 23.48
CA SER A 119 -0.31 -13.49 23.78
C SER A 119 -1.17 -14.22 24.80
N ILE A 120 -1.58 -15.44 24.47
CA ILE A 120 -2.34 -16.32 25.37
C ILE A 120 -1.44 -17.50 25.72
N ILE A 121 -1.30 -17.79 27.01
CA ILE A 121 -0.54 -18.94 27.51
C ILE A 121 -1.47 -19.76 28.40
N TYR A 122 -1.63 -21.02 28.01
CA TYR A 122 -2.27 -22.05 28.82
C TYR A 122 -1.19 -22.96 29.40
N LEU A 123 -1.31 -23.26 30.68
CA LEU A 123 -0.57 -24.33 31.33
C LEU A 123 -1.56 -25.39 31.77
N ASP A 124 -1.38 -26.59 31.23
CA ASP A 124 -2.02 -27.78 31.79
C ASP A 124 -1.34 -28.14 33.10
N GLN A 125 -2.09 -28.74 34.01
CA GLN A 125 -1.65 -28.98 35.38
C GLN A 125 -0.38 -29.86 35.42
N GLY A 126 0.77 -29.28 35.80
CA GLY A 126 1.87 -30.08 36.36
C GLY A 126 1.51 -30.59 37.76
N SER A 127 2.03 -31.77 38.10
CA SER A 127 1.77 -32.60 39.31
C SER A 127 1.18 -31.86 40.54
N PRO A 128 0.23 -32.46 41.28
CA PRO A 128 -0.32 -31.93 42.56
C PRO A 128 0.74 -31.50 43.59
N GLU A 129 1.97 -31.96 43.44
CA GLU A 129 3.09 -31.73 44.34
C GLU A 129 3.97 -30.53 43.92
N LEU A 130 3.87 -30.05 42.67
CA LEU A 130 4.77 -29.04 42.10
C LEU A 130 4.00 -27.91 41.41
N ASN A 131 4.28 -26.65 41.81
CA ASN A 131 3.76 -25.49 41.09
C ASN A 131 4.26 -25.50 39.64
N SER A 132 3.35 -25.47 38.66
CA SER A 132 3.72 -25.24 37.27
C SER A 132 4.09 -23.78 37.08
N THR A 133 5.30 -23.52 36.60
CA THR A 133 5.78 -22.16 36.33
C THR A 133 6.38 -22.11 34.95
N ILE A 134 5.94 -21.14 34.15
CA ILE A 134 6.57 -20.80 32.88
C ILE A 134 7.00 -19.33 32.90
N ASN A 135 8.20 -19.08 32.41
CA ASN A 135 8.74 -17.75 32.19
C ASN A 135 9.18 -17.68 30.74
N ILE A 136 8.46 -16.93 29.90
CA ILE A 136 8.75 -16.81 28.48
C ILE A 136 9.20 -15.37 28.20
N HIS A 137 10.40 -15.21 27.68
CA HIS A 137 10.76 -13.97 27.01
C HIS A 137 10.20 -14.00 25.59
N ARG A 138 9.26 -13.11 25.27
CA ARG A 138 8.53 -13.13 24.00
C ARG A 138 8.52 -11.75 23.36
N THR A 139 8.67 -11.74 22.05
CA THR A 139 8.40 -10.58 21.21
C THR A 139 6.99 -10.68 20.64
N SER A 140 6.18 -9.66 20.89
CA SER A 140 4.84 -9.49 20.29
C SER A 140 4.86 -8.29 19.36
N THR A 141 4.29 -8.43 18.17
CA THR A 141 4.31 -7.39 17.14
C THR A 141 2.95 -7.28 16.47
N GLY A 142 2.56 -6.08 16.08
CA GLY A 142 1.33 -5.83 15.35
C GLY A 142 1.34 -4.49 14.65
N THR A 143 0.47 -4.34 13.65
CA THR A 143 0.29 -3.09 12.90
C THR A 143 -1.16 -2.65 13.02
N ILE A 144 -1.35 -1.36 13.33
CA ILE A 144 -2.64 -0.78 13.63
C ILE A 144 -2.91 0.34 12.63
N TYR A 145 -3.97 0.16 11.86
CA TYR A 145 -4.35 1.08 10.80
C TYR A 145 -5.26 2.21 11.30
N LYS A 146 -5.90 2.04 12.47
CA LYS A 146 -6.82 3.01 13.05
C LYS A 146 -6.75 2.96 14.57
N LEU A 147 -6.58 4.12 15.19
CA LEU A 147 -6.57 4.35 16.65
C LEU A 147 -7.78 5.18 17.06
#